data_AF-A0A2D7TNQ5-F1
#
_entry.id   AF-A0A2D7TNQ5-F1
#
_cell.length_a   1.000
_cell.length_b   1.000
_cell.length_c   1.000
_cell.angle_alpha   90.00
_cell.angle_beta   90.00
_cell.angle_gamma   90.00
#
_symmetry.space_group_name_H-M   'P 1'
#
loop_
_entity.id
_entity.type
_entity.pdbx_description
1 polymer ?
#
loop_
_entity_poly.entity_id
_entity_poly.type
_entity_poly.pdbx_seq_one_letter_code
_entity_poly.pdbx_strand_id
1 'polypeptide(L)'
;MRFILAFGICFQLPVLLTLMGKAGLVSAQSLIKVRKYAIVTILVIAAIVTPPDVVTQIILFSVVYSLYEISILLVKLVEKKKEKDLQQMDENV
;
A
#
# COMPACT_ATOMS: atom_id res chain seq x y z
N MET A 1 -6.82 -8.88 21.79
CA MET A 1 -7.87 -8.37 20.86
C MET A 1 -7.46 -7.13 20.07
N ARG A 2 -6.78 -6.13 20.64
CA ARG A 2 -6.37 -4.90 19.92
C ARG A 2 -5.53 -5.11 18.65
N PHE A 3 -4.59 -6.07 18.66
CA PHE A 3 -3.76 -6.37 17.49
C PHE A 3 -4.55 -6.84 16.27
N ILE A 4 -5.49 -7.79 16.45
CA ILE A 4 -6.27 -8.37 15.34
C ILE A 4 -7.10 -7.28 14.63
N LEU A 5 -7.67 -6.35 15.39
CA LEU A 5 -8.40 -5.20 14.83
C LEU A 5 -7.47 -4.26 14.05
N ALA A 6 -6.30 -3.92 14.60
CA ALA A 6 -5.32 -3.07 13.92
C ALA A 6 -4.82 -3.71 12.62
N PHE A 7 -4.52 -5.01 12.63
CA PHE A 7 -4.14 -5.77 11.44
C PHE A 7 -5.26 -5.77 10.39
N GLY A 8 -6.52 -6.00 10.79
CA GLY A 8 -7.66 -5.96 9.88
C GLY A 8 -7.84 -4.61 9.20
N ILE A 9 -7.61 -3.51 9.92
CA ILE A 9 -7.63 -2.15 9.35
C ILE A 9 -6.45 -1.94 8.39
N CYS A 10 -5.25 -2.41 8.72
CA CYS A 10 -4.10 -2.34 7.82
C CYS A 10 -4.34 -3.10 6.50
N PHE A 11 -5.11 -4.19 6.51
CA PHE A 11 -5.51 -4.92 5.28
C PHE A 11 -6.49 -4.13 4.39
N GLN A 12 -7.15 -3.09 4.90
CA GLN A 12 -7.99 -2.21 4.08
C GLN A 12 -7.15 -1.22 3.26
N LEU A 13 -5.95 -0.86 3.71
CA LEU A 13 -5.04 0.03 2.98
C LEU A 13 -4.70 -0.51 1.57
N PRO A 14 -4.33 -1.79 1.38
CA PRO A 14 -4.14 -2.37 0.05
C PRO A 14 -5.32 -2.23 -0.88
N VAL A 15 -6.52 -2.51 -0.37
CA VAL A 15 -7.76 -2.44 -1.14
C VAL A 15 -8.06 -0.99 -1.52
N LEU A 16 -7.96 -0.06 -0.57
CA LEU A 16 -8.13 1.38 -0.78
C LEU A 16 -7.14 1.93 -1.81
N LEU A 17 -5.84 1.65 -1.65
CA LEU A 17 -4.79 2.10 -2.57
C LEU A 17 -5.02 1.55 -3.98
N THR A 18 -5.40 0.29 -4.10
CA THR A 18 -5.69 -0.34 -5.41
C THR A 18 -6.93 0.29 -6.06
N LEU A 19 -7.98 0.58 -5.30
CA LEU A 19 -9.18 1.28 -5.78
C LEU A 19 -8.87 2.71 -6.21
N MET A 20 -8.09 3.46 -5.42
CA MET A 20 -7.66 4.81 -5.77
C MET A 20 -6.76 4.81 -7.01
N GLY A 21 -5.91 3.79 -7.17
CA GLY A 21 -5.14 3.57 -8.40
C GLY A 21 -6.01 3.24 -9.61
N LYS A 22 -7.04 2.40 -9.44
CA LYS A 22 -8.05 2.16 -10.50
C LYS A 22 -8.82 3.43 -10.86
N ALA A 23 -9.10 4.31 -9.90
CA ALA A 23 -9.77 5.59 -10.12
C ALA A 23 -8.84 6.65 -10.74
N GLY A 24 -7.52 6.41 -10.83
CA GLY A 24 -6.54 7.37 -11.31
C GLY A 24 -6.19 8.47 -10.30
N LEU A 25 -6.67 8.37 -9.06
CA LEU A 25 -6.37 9.32 -7.98
C LEU A 25 -4.95 9.16 -7.45
N VAL A 26 -4.37 7.96 -7.58
CA VAL A 26 -3.08 7.64 -6.99
C VAL A 26 -2.26 6.76 -7.93
N SER A 27 -1.03 7.17 -8.24
CA SER A 27 -0.12 6.39 -9.10
C SER A 27 0.90 5.57 -8.32
N ALA A 28 1.38 4.47 -8.91
CA ALA A 28 2.46 3.67 -8.35
C ALA A 28 3.72 4.51 -8.10
N GLN A 29 4.02 5.48 -8.98
CA GLN A 29 5.13 6.41 -8.78
C GLN A 29 4.92 7.32 -7.56
N SER A 30 3.71 7.80 -7.32
CA SER A 30 3.37 8.56 -6.11
C SER A 30 3.49 7.71 -4.85
N LEU A 31 3.04 6.44 -4.86
CA LEU A 31 3.24 5.53 -3.72
C LEU A 31 4.72 5.29 -3.43
N ILE A 32 5.55 5.17 -4.47
CA ILE A 32 6.99 4.99 -4.33
C ILE A 32 7.62 6.23 -3.68
N LYS A 33 7.24 7.44 -4.10
CA LYS A 33 7.71 8.70 -3.49
C LYS A 33 7.34 8.84 -2.02
N VAL A 34 6.18 8.30 -1.60
CA VAL A 34 5.73 8.37 -0.21
C VAL A 34 6.14 7.18 0.66
N ARG A 35 6.99 6.25 0.17
CA ARG A 35 7.52 5.12 0.94
C ARG A 35 8.07 5.52 2.32
N LYS A 36 8.82 6.63 2.38
CA LYS A 36 9.36 7.18 3.63
C LYS A 36 8.28 7.59 4.64
N TYR A 37 7.15 8.13 4.17
CA TYR A 37 6.02 8.49 5.04
C TYR A 37 5.26 7.25 5.53
N ALA A 38 5.12 6.22 4.68
CA ALA A 38 4.54 4.94 5.06
C ALA A 38 5.36 4.27 6.18
N ILE A 39 6.68 4.23 6.04
CA ILE A 39 7.59 3.67 7.07
C ILE A 39 7.41 4.38 8.42
N VAL A 40 7.40 5.72 8.43
CA VAL A 40 7.20 6.51 9.65
C VAL A 40 5.82 6.26 10.27
N THR A 41 4.76 6.22 9.45
CA THR A 41 3.40 5.96 9.93
C THR A 41 3.27 4.58 10.56
N ILE A 42 3.85 3.55 9.93
CA ILE A 42 3.86 2.18 10.46
C ILE A 42 4.62 2.12 11.79
N LEU A 43 5.78 2.79 11.90
CA LEU A 43 6.54 2.85 13.15
C LEU A 43 5.77 3.55 14.27
N VAL A 44 5.10 4.66 13.97
CA VAL A 44 4.27 5.39 14.95
C VAL A 44 3.08 4.55 15.42
N ILE A 45 2.36 3.90 14.49
CA ILE A 45 1.24 3.01 14.84
C ILE A 45 1.74 1.81 15.65
N ALA A 46 2.88 1.21 15.26
CA ALA A 46 3.47 0.11 16.02
C ALA A 46 3.82 0.55 17.44
N ALA A 47 4.50 1.69 17.63
CA ALA A 47 4.84 2.22 18.95
C ALA A 47 3.62 2.51 19.84
N ILE A 48 2.47 2.83 19.25
CA ILE A 48 1.21 3.05 19.99
C ILE A 48 0.55 1.70 20.37
N VAL A 49 0.61 0.71 19.48
CA VAL A 49 -0.14 -0.54 19.62
C VAL A 49 0.64 -1.59 20.43
N THR A 50 1.96 -1.67 20.28
CA THR A 50 2.84 -2.51 21.12
C THR A 50 3.44 -1.68 22.25
N PRO A 51 3.43 -2.15 23.52
CA PRO A 51 4.43 -1.67 24.47
C PRO A 51 5.80 -1.99 23.86
N PRO A 52 6.79 -1.09 23.92
CA PRO A 52 7.89 -0.93 22.96
C PRO A 52 8.85 -2.14 22.97
N ASP A 53 8.40 -3.24 22.41
CA ASP A 53 9.14 -4.48 22.20
C ASP A 53 9.64 -4.50 20.76
N VAL A 54 10.96 -4.34 20.62
CA VAL A 54 11.65 -4.23 19.32
C VAL A 54 11.42 -5.46 18.45
N VAL A 55 11.32 -6.66 19.03
CA VAL A 55 11.11 -7.90 18.27
C VAL A 55 9.72 -7.91 17.66
N THR A 56 8.70 -7.67 18.49
CA THR A 56 7.30 -7.62 18.03
C THR A 56 7.08 -6.46 17.05
N GLN A 57 7.76 -5.31 17.26
CA GLN A 57 7.70 -4.16 16.37
C GLN A 57 8.28 -4.46 14.98
N ILE A 58 9.41 -5.17 14.90
CA ILE A 58 10.01 -5.58 13.62
C ILE A 58 9.11 -6.58 12.88
N ILE A 59 8.50 -7.53 13.58
CA ILE A 59 7.56 -8.49 12.97
C ILE A 59 6.35 -7.75 12.39
N LEU A 60 5.73 -6.86 13.17
CA LEU A 60 4.58 -6.06 12.73
C LEU A 60 4.96 -5.17 11.54
N PHE A 61 6.11 -4.49 11.62
CA PHE A 61 6.64 -3.69 10.53
C PHE A 61 6.82 -4.52 9.26
N SER A 62 7.45 -5.70 9.35
CA SER A 62 7.68 -6.57 8.20
C SER A 62 6.36 -6.99 7.54
N VAL A 63 5.32 -7.29 8.33
CA VAL A 63 3.99 -7.69 7.83
C VAL A 63 3.30 -6.53 7.13
N VAL A 64 3.22 -5.36 7.77
CA VAL A 64 2.54 -4.18 7.21
C VAL A 64 3.29 -3.61 6.01
N TYR A 65 4.63 -3.61 6.06
CA TYR A 65 5.48 -3.19 4.95
C TYR A 65 5.28 -4.11 3.73
N SER A 66 5.23 -5.44 3.93
CA SER A 66 4.93 -6.39 2.86
C SER A 66 3.57 -6.13 2.23
N LEU A 67 2.54 -5.83 3.03
CA LEU A 67 1.22 -5.44 2.55
C LEU A 67 1.26 -4.16 1.71
N TYR A 68 1.98 -3.14 2.16
CA TYR A 68 2.16 -1.90 1.40
C TYR A 68 2.85 -2.16 0.05
N GLU A 69 3.86 -3.03 0.04
CA GLU A 69 4.59 -3.37 -1.18
C GLU A 69 3.72 -4.14 -2.19
N ILE A 70 2.89 -5.08 -1.72
CA ILE A 70 1.86 -5.76 -2.54
C ILE A 70 0.85 -4.74 -3.11
N SER A 71 0.46 -3.74 -2.31
CA SER A 71 -0.47 -2.69 -2.73
C SER A 71 0.10 -1.88 -3.89
N ILE A 72 1.38 -1.52 -3.81
CA ILE A 72 2.10 -0.82 -4.90
C ILE A 72 2.11 -1.67 -6.17
N LEU A 73 2.39 -2.97 -6.05
CA LEU A 73 2.43 -3.88 -7.19
C LEU A 73 1.06 -3.99 -7.87
N LEU A 74 -0.03 -4.07 -7.10
CA LEU A 74 -1.39 -4.11 -7.63
C LEU A 74 -1.76 -2.81 -8.36
N VAL A 75 -1.46 -1.64 -7.77
CA VAL A 75 -1.67 -0.34 -8.42
C VAL A 75 -0.88 -0.25 -9.72
N LYS A 76 0.39 -0.66 -9.70
CA LYS A 76 1.26 -0.65 -10.89
C LYS A 76 0.74 -1.55 -12.02
N LEU A 77 0.20 -2.73 -11.68
CA LEU A 77 -0.41 -3.63 -12.66
C LEU A 77 -1.67 -3.02 -13.28
N VAL A 78 -2.50 -2.38 -12.47
CA VAL A 78 -3.71 -1.67 -12.92
C VAL A 78 -3.37 -0.49 -13.84
N GLU A 79 -2.41 0.34 -13.45
CA GLU A 79 -1.97 1.49 -14.26
C GLU A 79 -1.40 1.04 -15.60
N LYS A 80 -0.53 0.01 -15.59
CA LYS A 80 0.06 -0.54 -16.82
C LYS A 80 -0.99 -1.13 -17.76
N LYS A 81 -2.09 -1.67 -17.23
CA LYS A 81 -3.22 -2.13 -18.04
C LYS A 81 -3.98 -0.96 -18.68
N LYS A 82 -4.26 0.09 -17.91
CA LYS A 82 -4.92 1.31 -18.42
C LYS A 82 -4.12 2.01 -19.53
N GLU A 83 -2.80 2.09 -19.38
CA GLU A 83 -1.93 2.72 -20.38
C GLU A 83 -1.90 1.93 -21.70
N LYS A 84 -1.92 0.59 -21.61
CA LYS A 84 -2.03 -0.29 -22.79
C LYS A 84 -3.39 -0.18 -23.49
N ASP A 85 -4.47 -0.11 -22.71
CA ASP A 85 -5.82 0.02 -23.27
C ASP A 85 -5.99 1.36 -24.02
N LEU A 86 -5.31 2.45 -23.60
CA LEU A 86 -5.29 3.72 -24.34
C LEU A 86 -4.48 3.62 -25.65
N GLN A 87 -3.29 3.02 -25.62
CA GLN A 87 -2.43 2.90 -26.81
C GLN A 87 -3.06 2.05 -27.92
N GLN A 88 -3.89 1.07 -27.59
CA GLN A 88 -4.62 0.26 -28.57
C GLN A 88 -5.77 1.00 -29.25
N MET A 89 -6.27 2.10 -28.68
CA MET A 89 -7.30 2.94 -29.31
C MET A 89 -6.71 3.87 -30.37
N ASP A 90 -5.48 4.37 -30.18
CA ASP A 90 -4.78 5.21 -31.15
C ASP A 90 -4.23 4.42 -32.35
N GLU A 91 -3.95 3.11 -32.21
CA GLU A 91 -3.44 2.28 -33.32
C GLU A 91 -4.54 1.77 -34.29
N ASN A 92 -5.82 1.92 -33.94
CA ASN A 92 -6.97 1.45 -34.73
C ASN A 92 -7.80 2.59 -35.39
N VAL A 93 -7.28 3.82 -35.40
CA VAL A 93 -7.89 5.00 -36.05
C VAL A 93 -7.07 5.44 -37.25
#